data_AF-A0AAJ6MNQ2-F1
#
_entry.id   AF-A0AAJ6MNQ2-F1
#
_cell.length_a   1.000
_cell.length_b   1.000
_cell.length_c   1.000
_cell.angle_alpha   90.00
_cell.angle_beta   90.00
_cell.angle_gamma   90.00
#
_symmetry.space_group_name_H-M   'P 1'
#
loop_
_entity.id
_entity.type
_entity.pdbx_description
1 polymer ?
#
loop_
_entity_poly.entity_id
_entity_poly.type
_entity_poly.pdbx_seq_one_letter_code
_entity_poly.pdbx_strand_id
1 'polypeptide(L)'
;MENNALTLVLKNDWVASSSGNTYTGKYTVGRFHLTDAFIVVYMKLIHGIEIPDLWVSSSFTNIPDTDTRRVMYMEGCDMLSKDTMNEIRNAVKSPPEKLKIYRNGERIVKIEVMEKQNDLKI
;
A
#
# COMPACT_ATOMS: atom_id res chain seq x y z
N MET A 1 12.29 2.20 -23.07
CA MET A 1 11.15 3.02 -22.62
C MET A 1 10.35 2.11 -21.70
N GLU A 2 10.60 2.18 -20.39
CA GLU A 2 9.88 1.32 -19.44
C GLU A 2 8.40 1.72 -19.43
N ASN A 3 7.53 0.73 -19.60
CA ASN A 3 6.09 0.92 -19.61
C ASN A 3 5.66 1.33 -18.18
N ASN A 4 5.64 2.64 -17.89
CA ASN A 4 5.10 3.22 -16.66
C ASN A 4 3.57 3.10 -16.55
N ALA A 5 2.98 2.08 -17.19
CA ALA A 5 1.56 1.86 -17.21
C ALA A 5 1.13 1.24 -15.87
N LEU A 6 0.37 2.01 -15.09
CA LEU A 6 -0.30 1.52 -13.91
C LEU A 6 -1.29 0.41 -14.31
N THR A 7 -1.08 -0.78 -13.75
CA THR A 7 -1.97 -1.94 -13.97
C THR A 7 -2.83 -2.15 -12.73
N LEU A 8 -4.12 -2.40 -12.91
CA LEU A 8 -5.02 -2.75 -11.80
C LEU A 8 -4.63 -4.14 -11.25
N VAL A 9 -4.60 -4.27 -9.92
CA VAL A 9 -4.42 -5.56 -9.25
C VAL A 9 -5.76 -6.29 -9.24
N LEU A 10 -5.77 -7.51 -9.77
CA LEU A 10 -6.92 -8.39 -9.73
C LEU A 10 -6.78 -9.42 -8.61
N LYS A 11 -7.91 -10.03 -8.23
CA LYS A 11 -7.93 -11.11 -7.25
C LYS A 11 -7.00 -12.24 -7.69
N ASN A 12 -6.16 -12.71 -6.77
CA ASN A 12 -5.16 -13.77 -6.98
C ASN A 12 -3.99 -13.43 -7.91
N ASP A 13 -3.84 -12.17 -8.36
CA ASP A 13 -2.68 -11.75 -9.14
C ASP A 13 -1.35 -11.93 -8.40
N TRP A 14 -1.39 -11.99 -7.07
CA TRP A 14 -0.23 -12.19 -6.20
C TRP A 14 0.40 -13.58 -6.35
N VAL A 15 -0.34 -14.57 -6.87
CA VAL A 15 0.07 -15.99 -6.95
C VAL A 15 1.13 -16.23 -8.03
N ALA A 16 1.22 -15.36 -9.04
CA ALA A 16 2.00 -15.65 -10.24
C ALA A 16 3.45 -15.10 -10.22
N SER A 17 4.43 -15.88 -9.76
CA SER A 17 5.70 -16.08 -10.47
C SER A 17 6.56 -17.11 -9.76
N SER A 18 7.17 -17.97 -10.58
CA SER A 18 8.12 -19.06 -10.28
C SER A 18 8.81 -19.04 -8.92
N SER A 19 9.02 -20.24 -8.37
CA SER A 19 9.74 -20.58 -7.13
C SER A 19 11.12 -19.95 -6.89
N GLY A 20 11.63 -19.12 -7.80
CA GLY A 20 12.93 -18.45 -7.69
C GLY A 20 12.90 -17.03 -7.10
N ASN A 21 11.78 -16.29 -7.16
CA ASN A 21 11.70 -14.87 -6.74
C ASN A 21 10.60 -14.61 -5.71
N THR A 22 10.47 -15.48 -4.71
CA THR A 22 9.60 -15.16 -3.57
C THR A 22 10.25 -14.01 -2.79
N TYR A 23 9.73 -12.79 -2.97
CA TYR A 23 10.08 -11.67 -2.12
C TYR A 23 9.63 -11.99 -0.69
N THR A 24 10.54 -12.48 0.14
CA THR A 24 10.33 -12.71 1.57
C THR A 24 10.69 -11.43 2.30
N GLY A 25 9.72 -10.54 2.52
CA GLY A 25 9.96 -9.25 3.15
C GLY A 25 8.76 -8.74 3.94
N LYS A 26 9.02 -7.79 4.83
CA LYS A 26 7.99 -7.18 5.70
C LYS A 26 6.80 -6.64 4.89
N TYR A 27 7.06 -6.08 3.71
CA TYR A 27 6.08 -5.46 2.84
C TYR A 27 5.89 -6.23 1.53
N THR A 28 5.66 -7.54 1.61
CA THR A 28 5.47 -8.38 0.41
C THR A 28 4.15 -9.15 0.43
N VAL A 29 3.60 -9.38 -0.76
CA VAL A 29 2.37 -10.17 -1.02
C VAL A 29 2.59 -11.04 -2.26
N GLY A 30 3.02 -12.28 -2.04
CA GLY A 30 3.44 -13.15 -3.15
C GLY A 30 4.56 -12.51 -3.95
N ARG A 31 4.34 -12.27 -5.24
CA ARG A 31 5.29 -11.55 -6.11
C ARG A 31 5.37 -10.05 -5.85
N PHE A 32 4.41 -9.47 -5.14
CA PHE A 32 4.31 -8.02 -5.04
C PHE A 32 5.09 -7.45 -3.86
N HIS A 33 5.66 -6.25 -4.06
CA HIS A 33 6.24 -5.41 -3.02
C HIS A 33 5.35 -4.19 -2.78
N LEU A 34 4.98 -3.95 -1.53
CA LEU A 34 4.22 -2.76 -1.14
C LEU A 34 5.19 -1.61 -0.95
N THR A 35 4.96 -0.50 -1.64
CA THR A 35 5.77 0.71 -1.46
C THR A 35 5.34 1.45 -0.20
N ASP A 36 6.27 2.19 0.39
CA ASP A 36 5.97 3.02 1.57
C ASP A 36 4.89 4.05 1.26
N ALA A 37 4.95 4.68 0.08
CA ALA A 37 3.90 5.58 -0.42
C ALA A 37 2.52 4.91 -0.45
N PHE A 38 2.42 3.68 -0.94
CA PHE A 38 1.16 2.93 -0.91
C PHE A 38 0.68 2.67 0.52
N ILE A 39 1.58 2.28 1.43
CA ILE A 39 1.23 2.02 2.84
C ILE A 39 0.71 3.31 3.50
N VAL A 40 1.40 4.44 3.31
CA VAL A 40 0.99 5.75 3.85
C VAL A 40 -0.41 6.13 3.33
N VAL A 41 -0.65 6.00 2.03
CA VAL A 41 -1.96 6.33 1.45
C VAL A 41 -3.05 5.36 1.92
N TYR A 42 -2.74 4.06 2.07
CA TYR A 42 -3.68 3.10 2.63
C TYR A 42 -4.09 3.48 4.05
N MET A 43 -3.12 3.78 4.92
CA MET A 43 -3.38 4.18 6.31
C MET A 43 -4.24 5.45 6.38
N LYS A 44 -3.98 6.42 5.50
CA LYS A 44 -4.79 7.63 5.39
C LYS A 44 -6.23 7.34 4.95
N LEU A 45 -6.42 6.58 3.87
CA LEU A 45 -7.74 6.39 3.27
C LEU A 45 -8.62 5.40 4.04
N ILE A 46 -8.02 4.35 4.61
CA ILE A 46 -8.76 3.24 5.24
C ILE A 46 -8.86 3.40 6.75
N HIS A 47 -7.79 3.87 7.40
CA HIS A 47 -7.75 4.05 8.86
C HIS A 47 -7.90 5.51 9.31
N GLY A 48 -7.90 6.48 8.39
CA GLY A 48 -7.93 7.90 8.74
C GLY A 48 -6.65 8.39 9.44
N ILE A 49 -5.56 7.63 9.33
CA ILE A 49 -4.28 7.94 9.98
C ILE A 49 -3.39 8.66 8.98
N GLU A 50 -3.18 9.95 9.22
CA GLU A 50 -2.26 10.78 8.45
C GLU A 50 -1.14 11.30 9.37
N ILE A 51 0.11 10.92 9.07
CA ILE A 51 1.28 11.36 9.83
C ILE A 51 1.76 12.71 9.28
N PRO A 52 1.67 13.81 10.05
CA PRO A 52 2.12 15.12 9.61
C PRO A 52 3.64 15.14 9.41
N ASP A 53 4.11 15.95 8.46
CA ASP A 53 5.54 16.15 8.22
C ASP A 53 6.30 16.58 9.47
N LEU A 54 5.66 17.38 10.32
CA LEU A 54 6.25 17.86 11.58
C LEU A 54 6.63 16.72 12.53
N TRP A 55 5.92 15.59 12.50
CA TRP A 55 6.21 14.45 13.39
C TRP A 55 7.45 13.66 12.92
N VAL A 56 7.71 13.69 11.62
CA VAL A 56 8.83 12.99 10.98
C VAL A 56 9.97 13.91 10.56
N SER A 57 9.85 15.22 10.75
CA SER A 57 10.88 16.20 10.37
C SER A 57 12.08 16.18 11.31
N SER A 58 11.87 15.86 12.59
CA SER A 58 12.92 15.73 13.61
C SER A 58 13.32 14.28 13.89
N SER A 59 12.64 13.32 13.27
CA SER A 59 12.81 11.88 13.47
C SER A 59 13.36 11.25 12.18
N PHE A 60 14.25 10.26 12.29
CA PHE A 60 14.80 9.54 11.13
C PHE A 60 15.43 10.47 10.06
N THR A 61 16.08 11.55 10.49
CA THR A 61 16.61 12.62 9.61
C THR A 61 17.67 12.15 8.62
N ASN A 62 18.25 10.97 8.84
CA ASN A 62 19.16 10.29 7.93
C ASN A 62 18.45 9.61 6.73
N ILE A 63 17.12 9.53 6.75
CA ILE A 63 16.31 8.95 5.68
C ILE A 63 15.73 10.09 4.82
N PRO A 64 16.08 10.17 3.53
CA PRO A 64 15.63 11.27 2.68
C PRO A 64 14.14 11.14 2.28
N ASP A 65 13.66 9.90 2.09
CA ASP A 65 12.29 9.65 1.67
C ASP A 65 11.30 9.89 2.83
N THR A 66 10.32 10.77 2.61
CA THR A 66 9.35 11.12 3.65
C THR A 66 8.36 9.99 3.93
N ASP A 67 7.96 9.21 2.93
CA ASP A 67 7.02 8.11 3.14
C ASP A 67 7.67 6.96 3.91
N THR A 68 8.93 6.65 3.65
CA THR A 68 9.72 5.72 4.48
C THR A 68 9.76 6.19 5.93
N ARG A 69 10.02 7.48 6.18
CA ARG A 69 10.00 8.02 7.55
C ARG A 69 8.64 7.89 8.23
N ARG A 70 7.54 8.13 7.50
CA ARG A 70 6.17 7.94 8.00
C ARG A 70 5.90 6.48 8.34
N VAL A 71 6.31 5.54 7.49
CA VAL A 71 6.18 4.11 7.75
C VAL A 71 6.96 3.71 9.00
N MET A 72 8.23 4.12 9.12
CA MET A 72 9.04 3.86 10.32
C MET A 72 8.41 4.45 11.58
N TYR A 73 7.83 5.65 11.50
CA TYR A 73 7.11 6.27 12.61
C TYR A 73 5.86 5.45 13.00
N MET A 74 5.02 5.08 12.02
CA MET A 74 3.83 4.25 12.26
C MET A 74 4.18 2.90 12.91
N GLU A 75 5.34 2.34 12.59
CA GLU A 75 5.82 1.10 13.21
C GLU A 75 6.33 1.31 14.63
N GLY A 76 7.11 2.36 14.87
CA GLY A 76 7.57 2.72 16.21
C GLY A 76 6.43 3.04 17.18
N CYS A 77 5.29 3.50 16.64
CA CYS A 77 4.08 3.80 17.39
C CYS A 77 3.01 2.69 17.35
N ASP A 78 3.33 1.50 16.83
CA ASP A 78 2.42 0.33 16.71
C ASP A 78 1.13 0.59 15.90
N MET A 79 1.09 1.65 15.08
CA MET A 79 0.00 1.94 14.15
C MET A 79 0.00 0.96 12.96
N LEU A 80 1.18 0.50 12.56
CA LEU A 80 1.38 -0.49 11.51
C LEU A 80 1.66 -1.89 12.10
N SER A 81 0.77 -2.33 12.99
CA SER A 81 0.86 -3.61 13.68
C SER A 81 0.84 -4.81 12.70
N LYS A 82 1.12 -6.01 13.22
CA LYS A 82 1.03 -7.25 12.42
C LYS A 82 -0.36 -7.45 11.80
N ASP A 83 -1.40 -7.08 12.53
CA ASP A 83 -2.79 -7.23 12.09
C ASP A 83 -3.14 -6.20 11.02
N THR A 84 -2.76 -4.93 11.21
CA THR A 84 -2.90 -3.88 10.19
C THR A 84 -2.17 -4.30 8.90
N MET A 85 -0.94 -4.80 9.02
CA MET A 85 -0.22 -5.30 7.84
C MET A 85 -0.90 -6.49 7.18
N ASN A 86 -1.46 -7.43 7.94
CA ASN A 86 -2.21 -8.56 7.37
C ASN A 86 -3.47 -8.10 6.64
N GLU A 87 -4.16 -7.08 7.15
CA GLU A 87 -5.29 -6.45 6.49
C GLU A 87 -4.87 -5.87 5.13
N ILE A 88 -3.81 -5.05 5.10
CA ILE A 88 -3.26 -4.48 3.86
C ILE A 88 -2.94 -5.59 2.86
N ARG A 89 -2.27 -6.67 3.30
CA ARG A 89 -1.95 -7.81 2.43
C ARG A 89 -3.20 -8.48 1.89
N ASN A 90 -4.24 -8.65 2.71
CA ASN A 90 -5.50 -9.25 2.28
C ASN A 90 -6.24 -8.38 1.26
N ALA A 91 -6.23 -7.05 1.44
CA ALA A 91 -6.75 -6.12 0.46
C ALA A 91 -6.00 -6.22 -0.88
N VAL A 92 -4.68 -6.40 -0.88
CA VAL A 92 -3.92 -6.62 -2.12
C VAL A 92 -4.21 -7.99 -2.75
N LYS A 93 -4.38 -9.05 -1.93
CA LYS A 93 -4.69 -10.41 -2.44
C LYS A 93 -6.04 -10.48 -3.14
N SER A 94 -7.02 -9.77 -2.61
CA SER A 94 -8.39 -9.73 -3.10
C SER A 94 -8.95 -8.33 -2.87
N PRO A 95 -8.66 -7.36 -3.77
CA PRO A 95 -9.15 -5.99 -3.65
C PRO A 95 -10.65 -5.94 -3.43
N PRO A 96 -11.13 -5.28 -2.37
CA PRO A 96 -12.55 -5.03 -2.17
C PRO A 96 -13.15 -4.30 -3.37
N GLU A 97 -14.43 -4.51 -3.67
CA GLU A 97 -15.09 -3.91 -4.83
C GLU A 97 -15.00 -2.37 -4.87
N LYS A 98 -14.99 -1.75 -3.69
CA LYS A 98 -14.88 -0.29 -3.54
C LYS A 98 -13.44 0.23 -3.61
N LEU A 99 -12.44 -0.63 -3.75
CA LEU A 99 -11.03 -0.25 -3.76
C LEU A 99 -10.38 -0.67 -5.08
N LYS A 100 -9.72 0.28 -5.73
CA LYS A 100 -8.82 0.00 -6.86
C LYS A 100 -7.39 0.11 -6.38
N ILE A 101 -6.64 -0.99 -6.49
CA ILE A 101 -5.21 -1.05 -6.15
C ILE A 101 -4.43 -1.18 -7.45
N TYR A 102 -3.36 -0.40 -7.61
CA TYR A 102 -2.56 -0.37 -8.82
C TYR A 102 -1.12 -0.74 -8.55
N ARG A 103 -0.53 -1.39 -9.55
CA ARG A 103 0.88 -1.78 -9.58
C ARG A 103 1.62 -1.18 -10.76
N ASN A 104 2.93 -0.94 -10.57
CA ASN A 104 3.90 -0.75 -11.65
C ASN A 104 4.90 -1.92 -11.58
N GLY A 105 4.85 -2.82 -12.58
CA GLY A 105 5.54 -4.10 -12.50
C GLY A 105 5.07 -4.91 -11.28
N GLU A 106 6.01 -5.25 -10.40
CA GLU A 106 5.76 -5.98 -9.15
C GLU A 106 5.56 -5.06 -7.93
N ARG A 107 5.61 -3.74 -8.11
CA ARG A 107 5.44 -2.78 -7.01
C ARG A 107 3.99 -2.33 -6.92
N ILE A 108 3.37 -2.47 -5.75
CA ILE A 108 2.07 -1.84 -5.44
C ILE A 108 2.34 -0.38 -5.09
N VAL A 109 1.73 0.53 -5.85
CA VAL A 109 2.09 1.96 -5.83
C VAL A 109 0.93 2.88 -5.52
N LYS A 110 -0.32 2.44 -5.68
CA LYS A 110 -1.49 3.33 -5.54
C LYS A 110 -2.74 2.58 -5.11
N ILE A 111 -3.60 3.28 -4.38
CA ILE A 111 -4.95 2.86 -3.99
C ILE A 111 -5.93 4.02 -4.25
N GLU A 112 -7.15 3.69 -4.66
CA GLU A 112 -8.26 4.62 -4.81
C GLU A 112 -9.51 4.02 -4.16
N VAL A 113 -10.28 4.85 -3.45
CA VAL A 113 -11.62 4.49 -2.97
C VAL A 113 -12.63 4.94 -4.03
N MET A 114 -13.44 4.01 -4.52
CA MET A 114 -14.54 4.33 -5.41
C MET A 114 -15.74 4.79 -4.57
N GLU A 115 -16.20 6.02 -4.82
CA GLU A 115 -17.51 6.44 -4.35
C GLU A 115 -18.58 5.56 -5.01
N LYS A 116 -19.57 5.10 -4.24
CA LYS A 116 -20.78 4.57 -4.85
C LYS A 116 -21.37 5.71 -5.69
N GLN A 117 -21.57 5.49 -6.98
CA GLN A 117 -22.60 6.24 -7.69
C GLN A 117 -23.90 5.92 -6.95
N ASN A 118 -24.29 6.81 -6.03
CA ASN A 118 -25.67 6.84 -5.60
C ASN A 118 -26.44 7.16 -6.87
N ASP A 119 -27.24 6.22 -7.34
CA ASP A 119 -28.26 6.44 -8.35
C ASP A 119 -29.14 7.60 -7.85
N LEU A 120 -28.75 8.83 -8.19
CA LEU A 120 -29.61 10.01 -8.14
C LEU A 120 -30.68 9.80 -9.21
N LYS A 121 -31.66 8.97 -8.88
CA LYS A 121 -33.00 9.05 -9.44
C LYS A 121 -33.72 10.16 -8.70
N ILE A 122 -33.65 11.39 -9.23
CA ILE A 122 -34.73 12.38 -9.11
C ILE A 122 -34.84 13.05 -10.47
#